data_AF-A0A5J4ZPG7-F1
#
_entry.id   AF-A0A5J4ZPG7-F1
#
_cell.length_a   1.000
_cell.length_b   1.000
_cell.length_c   1.000
_cell.angle_alpha   90.00
_cell.angle_beta   90.00
_cell.angle_gamma   90.00
#
_symmetry.space_group_name_H-M   'P 1'
#
loop_
_entity.id
_entity.type
_entity.pdbx_description
1 polymer ?
#
loop_
_entity_poly.entity_id
_entity_poly.type
_entity_poly.pdbx_seq_one_letter_code
_entity_poly.pdbx_strand_id
1 'polypeptide(L)'
;MFGLMDGFLKNDPISLQKDILDHVEYTVARSRFSFDDFEAYQALSHSVRDRLIERWHDTHLYFKKKDPKRLYFLSLEFLMGRSLSNSVINLGVRDQYADALSQLGFEFEVLAEQEGDAALGNGGLARLSACQMDSLATLDFPAWGYGLRYQYGLFRQIILDGFQHEQPDYWLNFGNPWEIERVHVSYAVKFYGTVEEELLNGEKCKVWVPGEMVEAVAYDNPIPGYGTRNTD
;
A
#
# COMPACT_ATOMS: atom_id res chain seq x y z
N MET A 1 16.23 6.09 22.57
CA MET A 1 15.99 5.29 21.34
C MET A 1 15.51 3.88 21.69
N PHE A 2 16.10 3.18 22.67
CA PHE A 2 15.57 1.89 23.15
C PHE A 2 14.20 1.98 23.87
N GLY A 3 13.90 3.04 24.62
CA GLY A 3 12.59 3.18 25.31
C GLY A 3 11.37 3.44 24.41
N LEU A 4 11.56 3.64 23.09
CA LEU A 4 10.45 3.68 22.11
C LEU A 4 10.20 2.30 21.49
N MET A 5 11.16 1.37 21.59
CA MET A 5 11.00 0.00 21.08
C MET A 5 10.10 -0.87 21.98
N ASP A 6 9.95 -0.51 23.26
CA ASP A 6 9.00 -1.14 24.19
C ASP A 6 7.53 -0.73 23.90
N GLY A 7 7.29 0.15 22.93
CA GLY A 7 5.96 0.61 22.53
C GLY A 7 5.39 -0.06 21.28
N PHE A 8 6.14 -0.94 20.60
CA PHE A 8 5.65 -1.63 19.40
C PHE A 8 4.57 -2.66 19.72
N LEU A 9 3.69 -2.90 18.75
CA LEU A 9 2.70 -3.96 18.84
C LEU A 9 3.38 -5.32 19.02
N LYS A 10 2.83 -6.10 19.96
CA LYS A 10 3.34 -7.44 20.25
C LYS A 10 2.84 -8.44 19.21
N ASN A 11 3.67 -9.43 18.91
CA ASN A 11 3.35 -10.47 17.93
C ASN A 11 2.93 -11.80 18.57
N ASP A 12 2.65 -11.82 19.87
CA ASP A 12 2.10 -13.03 20.49
C ASP A 12 0.63 -13.23 20.07
N PRO A 13 0.13 -14.47 19.96
CA PRO A 13 -1.20 -14.75 19.45
C PRO A 13 -2.33 -14.01 20.18
N ILE A 14 -2.22 -13.80 21.49
CA ILE A 14 -3.25 -13.13 22.29
C ILE A 14 -3.33 -11.64 21.92
N SER A 15 -2.17 -10.98 21.81
CA SER A 15 -2.12 -9.58 21.36
C SER A 15 -2.66 -9.44 19.93
N LEU A 16 -2.27 -10.35 19.02
CA LEU A 16 -2.76 -10.35 17.63
C LEU A 16 -4.28 -10.53 17.54
N GLN A 17 -4.86 -11.46 18.31
CA GLN A 17 -6.32 -11.63 18.37
C GLN A 17 -7.01 -10.36 18.81
N LYS A 18 -6.46 -9.70 19.84
CA LYS A 18 -7.01 -8.44 20.33
C LYS A 18 -6.97 -7.36 19.24
N ASP A 19 -5.84 -7.20 18.56
CA ASP A 19 -5.69 -6.21 17.48
C ASP A 19 -6.70 -6.47 16.34
N ILE A 20 -6.87 -7.72 15.92
CA ILE A 20 -7.89 -8.12 14.92
C ILE A 20 -9.29 -7.74 15.41
N LEU A 21 -9.67 -8.13 16.63
CA LEU A 21 -11.00 -7.85 17.18
C LEU A 21 -11.25 -6.35 17.38
N ASP A 22 -10.22 -5.58 17.74
CA ASP A 22 -10.30 -4.12 17.83
C ASP A 22 -10.57 -3.52 16.43
N HIS A 23 -9.96 -4.04 15.36
CA HIS A 23 -10.29 -3.59 14.00
C HIS A 23 -11.69 -4.04 13.54
N VAL A 24 -12.16 -5.23 13.93
CA VAL A 24 -13.55 -5.64 13.67
C VAL A 24 -14.52 -4.62 14.28
N GLU A 25 -14.31 -4.26 15.56
CA GLU A 25 -15.21 -3.38 16.30
C GLU A 25 -15.11 -1.91 15.86
N TYR A 26 -13.89 -1.37 15.71
CA TYR A 26 -13.66 0.07 15.53
C TYR A 26 -13.37 0.50 14.09
N THR A 27 -12.87 -0.40 13.24
CA THR A 27 -12.53 -0.07 11.85
C THR A 27 -13.60 -0.55 10.89
N VAL A 28 -13.98 -1.83 10.97
CA VAL A 28 -15.03 -2.43 10.14
C VAL A 28 -16.43 -2.14 10.69
N ALA A 29 -16.52 -1.70 11.96
CA ALA A 29 -17.77 -1.37 12.65
C ALA A 29 -18.74 -2.56 12.72
N ARG A 30 -18.22 -3.72 13.13
CA ARG A 30 -18.95 -4.98 13.31
C ARG A 30 -18.82 -5.50 14.73
N SER A 31 -19.72 -6.42 15.08
CA SER A 31 -19.68 -7.04 16.40
C SER A 31 -18.54 -8.05 16.46
N ARG A 32 -17.66 -7.92 17.47
CA ARG A 32 -16.65 -8.96 17.78
C ARG A 32 -17.21 -10.37 18.03
N PHE A 33 -18.53 -10.52 18.17
CA PHE A 33 -19.20 -11.81 18.34
C PHE A 33 -19.79 -12.39 17.04
N SER A 34 -19.85 -11.61 15.96
CA SER A 34 -20.44 -12.03 14.68
C SER A 34 -19.89 -11.18 13.54
N PHE A 35 -19.01 -11.78 12.73
CA PHE A 35 -18.45 -11.20 11.52
C PHE A 35 -18.09 -12.33 10.53
N ASP A 36 -18.12 -12.04 9.23
CA ASP A 36 -17.85 -13.02 8.17
C ASP A 36 -16.37 -13.04 7.74
N ASP A 37 -16.03 -13.92 6.78
CA ASP A 37 -14.66 -14.08 6.28
C ASP A 37 -14.12 -12.80 5.63
N PHE A 38 -14.95 -12.02 4.95
CA PHE A 38 -14.51 -10.79 4.31
C PHE A 38 -14.21 -9.70 5.35
N GLU A 39 -15.06 -9.59 6.37
CA GLU A 39 -14.87 -8.68 7.50
C GLU A 39 -13.65 -9.08 8.33
N ALA A 40 -13.42 -10.38 8.53
CA ALA A 40 -12.21 -10.92 9.16
C ALA A 40 -10.94 -10.59 8.36
N TYR A 41 -10.98 -10.75 7.02
CA TYR A 41 -9.89 -10.36 6.14
C TYR A 41 -9.55 -8.87 6.24
N GLN A 42 -10.56 -8.00 6.23
CA GLN A 42 -10.36 -6.56 6.34
C GLN A 42 -9.72 -6.19 7.69
N ALA A 43 -10.23 -6.76 8.79
CA ALA A 43 -9.68 -6.52 10.12
C ALA A 43 -8.25 -7.06 10.27
N LEU A 44 -7.97 -8.25 9.75
CA LEU A 44 -6.65 -8.85 9.69
C LEU A 44 -5.66 -7.96 8.92
N SER A 45 -6.05 -7.50 7.73
CA SER A 45 -5.22 -6.64 6.88
C SER A 45 -4.87 -5.33 7.58
N HIS A 46 -5.81 -4.72 8.30
CA HIS A 46 -5.53 -3.55 9.12
C HIS A 46 -4.56 -3.84 10.29
N SER A 47 -4.74 -4.95 11.00
CA SER A 47 -3.83 -5.38 12.07
C SER A 47 -2.39 -5.61 11.55
N VAL A 48 -2.25 -6.15 10.34
CA VAL A 48 -0.95 -6.31 9.68
C VAL A 48 -0.39 -4.95 9.27
N ARG A 49 -1.23 -4.08 8.68
CA ARG A 49 -0.83 -2.72 8.28
C ARG A 49 -0.30 -1.91 9.45
N ASP A 50 -0.87 -2.01 10.64
CA ASP A 50 -0.40 -1.25 11.80
C ASP A 50 1.08 -1.53 12.11
N ARG A 51 1.50 -2.81 12.00
CA ARG A 51 2.91 -3.22 12.12
C ARG A 51 3.78 -2.72 10.98
N LEU A 52 3.23 -2.64 9.76
CA LEU A 52 3.93 -2.03 8.62
C LEU A 52 4.15 -0.53 8.84
N ILE A 53 3.15 0.18 9.35
CA ILE A 53 3.22 1.61 9.64
C ILE A 53 4.31 1.92 10.66
N GLU A 54 4.42 1.09 11.71
CA GLU A 54 5.49 1.19 12.71
C GLU A 54 6.88 1.12 12.05
N ARG A 55 7.13 0.11 11.20
CA ARG A 55 8.40 -0.06 10.48
C ARG A 55 8.65 1.03 9.43
N TRP A 56 7.61 1.43 8.72
CA TRP A 56 7.67 2.45 7.69
C TRP A 56 8.04 3.82 8.27
N HIS A 57 7.46 4.20 9.42
CA HIS A 57 7.83 5.43 10.13
C HIS A 57 9.30 5.42 10.57
N ASP A 58 9.77 4.32 11.17
CA ASP A 58 11.15 4.16 11.60
C ASP A 58 12.13 4.27 10.44
N THR A 59 11.82 3.61 9.32
CA THR A 59 12.59 3.64 8.08
C THR A 59 12.68 5.08 7.54
N HIS A 60 11.54 5.76 7.44
CA HIS A 60 11.49 7.12 6.94
C HIS A 60 12.25 8.11 7.84
N LEU A 61 12.12 7.98 9.17
CA LEU A 61 12.86 8.79 10.14
C LEU A 61 14.37 8.54 10.04
N TYR A 62 14.78 7.28 9.86
CA TYR A 62 16.18 6.91 9.67
C TYR A 62 16.76 7.55 8.41
N PHE A 63 16.10 7.39 7.25
CA PHE A 63 16.56 7.98 5.98
C PHE A 63 16.50 9.50 5.98
N LYS A 64 15.53 10.12 6.66
CA LYS A 64 15.48 11.58 6.85
C LYS A 64 16.66 12.08 7.68
N LYS A 65 17.08 11.34 8.71
CA LYS A 65 18.21 11.73 9.57
C LYS A 65 19.57 11.49 8.91
N LYS A 66 19.71 10.40 8.15
CA LYS A 66 20.96 10.01 7.51
C LYS A 66 21.22 10.73 6.19
N ASP A 67 20.14 11.19 5.54
CA ASP A 67 20.16 11.86 4.24
C ASP A 67 21.00 11.12 3.16
N PRO A 68 20.79 9.81 2.95
CA PRO A 68 21.48 9.10 1.88
C PRO A 68 20.91 9.52 0.52
N LYS A 69 21.67 9.26 -0.55
CA LYS A 69 21.13 9.30 -1.91
C LYS A 69 19.97 8.32 -2.02
N ARG A 70 18.84 8.78 -2.56
CA ARG A 70 17.61 7.99 -2.71
C ARG A 70 17.39 7.55 -4.15
N LEU A 71 16.72 6.42 -4.32
CA LEU A 71 16.28 5.89 -5.60
C LEU A 71 14.78 6.19 -5.76
N TYR A 72 14.39 6.75 -6.91
CA TYR A 72 12.99 6.97 -7.25
C TYR A 72 12.67 6.22 -8.53
N PHE A 73 11.87 5.18 -8.40
CA PHE A 73 11.46 4.31 -9.49
C PHE A 73 10.09 4.76 -10.00
N LEU A 74 10.07 5.35 -11.21
CA LEU A 74 8.83 5.80 -11.84
C LEU A 74 8.35 4.70 -12.79
N SER A 75 7.15 4.18 -12.57
CA SER A 75 6.50 3.23 -13.48
C SER A 75 5.03 3.57 -13.65
N LEU A 76 4.50 3.33 -14.84
CA LEU A 76 3.06 3.42 -15.08
C LEU A 76 2.29 2.22 -14.52
N GLU A 77 2.97 1.11 -14.22
CA GLU A 77 2.32 -0.12 -13.78
C GLU A 77 3.10 -0.78 -12.63
N PHE A 78 2.35 -1.28 -11.65
CA PHE A 78 2.85 -2.10 -10.54
C PHE A 78 1.90 -3.28 -10.31
N LEU A 79 2.39 -4.50 -10.46
CA LEU A 79 1.59 -5.71 -10.18
C LEU A 79 2.05 -6.29 -8.84
N MET A 80 1.56 -5.69 -7.76
CA MET A 80 1.95 -6.02 -6.39
C MET A 80 1.55 -7.46 -6.01
N GLY A 81 0.45 -7.96 -6.58
CA GLY A 81 -0.18 -9.21 -6.16
C GLY A 81 -0.91 -9.03 -4.82
N ARG A 82 -1.19 -10.13 -4.14
CA ARG A 82 -1.83 -10.14 -2.81
C ARG A 82 -0.85 -9.68 -1.72
N SER A 83 -1.19 -8.57 -1.06
CA SER A 83 -0.33 -7.92 -0.07
C SER A 83 -0.37 -8.61 1.29
N LEU A 84 -1.45 -9.30 1.66
CA LEU A 84 -1.56 -9.96 2.97
C LEU A 84 -0.45 -10.98 3.18
N SER A 85 -0.38 -11.97 2.29
CA SER A 85 0.58 -13.07 2.36
C SER A 85 2.01 -12.55 2.30
N ASN A 86 2.30 -11.60 1.40
CA ASN A 86 3.63 -11.01 1.29
C ASN A 86 4.04 -10.29 2.58
N SER A 87 3.13 -9.50 3.14
CA SER A 87 3.40 -8.69 4.33
C SER A 87 3.66 -9.55 5.56
N VAL A 88 2.83 -10.57 5.83
CA VAL A 88 3.03 -11.42 7.01
C VAL A 88 4.31 -12.27 6.93
N ILE A 89 4.71 -12.67 5.72
CA ILE A 89 5.97 -13.39 5.47
C ILE A 89 7.16 -12.47 5.71
N ASN A 90 7.18 -11.28 5.10
CA ASN A 90 8.30 -10.34 5.23
C ASN A 90 8.43 -9.76 6.64
N LEU A 91 7.31 -9.60 7.35
CA LEU A 91 7.30 -9.24 8.76
C LEU A 91 7.77 -10.38 9.69
N GLY A 92 7.71 -11.63 9.24
CA GLY A 92 8.04 -12.82 10.05
C GLY A 92 6.96 -13.17 11.09
N VAL A 93 5.70 -12.87 10.78
CA VAL A 93 4.55 -13.02 11.71
C VAL A 93 3.44 -13.94 11.20
N ARG A 94 3.68 -14.66 10.07
CA ARG A 94 2.69 -15.55 9.45
C ARG A 94 2.14 -16.58 10.43
N ASP A 95 3.03 -17.33 11.09
CA ASP A 95 2.63 -18.45 11.95
C ASP A 95 1.84 -17.95 13.17
N GLN A 96 2.24 -16.81 13.74
CA GLN A 96 1.57 -16.20 14.88
C GLN A 96 0.16 -15.70 14.50
N TYR A 97 -0.02 -15.16 13.29
CA TYR A 97 -1.35 -14.81 12.78
C TYR A 97 -2.20 -16.05 12.50
N ALA A 98 -1.62 -17.11 11.94
CA ALA A 98 -2.34 -18.37 11.73
C ALA A 98 -2.84 -18.97 13.05
N ASP A 99 -1.99 -19.00 14.08
CA ASP A 99 -2.34 -19.47 15.43
C ASP A 99 -3.42 -18.58 16.09
N ALA A 100 -3.33 -17.26 15.89
CA ALA A 100 -4.31 -16.30 16.39
C ALA A 100 -5.69 -16.51 15.74
N LEU A 101 -5.73 -16.65 14.41
CA LEU A 101 -6.96 -16.85 13.63
C LEU A 101 -7.63 -18.19 13.90
N SER A 102 -6.85 -19.26 14.04
CA SER A 102 -7.36 -20.60 14.35
C SER A 102 -8.17 -20.61 15.65
N GLN A 103 -7.73 -19.86 16.66
CA GLN A 103 -8.45 -19.70 17.93
C GLN A 103 -9.72 -18.84 17.82
N LEU A 104 -9.80 -17.95 16.82
CA LEU A 104 -11.00 -17.19 16.49
C LEU A 104 -11.97 -17.96 15.57
N GLY A 105 -11.58 -19.16 15.11
CA GLY A 105 -12.38 -20.01 14.23
C GLY A 105 -12.19 -19.73 12.73
N PHE A 106 -11.12 -19.02 12.35
CA PHE A 106 -10.79 -18.71 10.96
C PHE A 106 -9.52 -19.44 10.50
N GLU A 107 -9.45 -19.72 9.20
CA GLU A 107 -8.26 -20.25 8.54
C GLU A 107 -7.57 -19.14 7.73
N PHE A 108 -6.27 -18.95 7.92
CA PHE A 108 -5.52 -17.87 7.28
C PHE A 108 -5.63 -17.92 5.75
N GLU A 109 -5.51 -19.11 5.17
CA GLU A 109 -5.59 -19.36 3.74
C GLU A 109 -6.94 -18.95 3.16
N VAL A 110 -8.05 -19.21 3.86
CA VAL A 110 -9.41 -18.80 3.46
C VAL A 110 -9.54 -17.28 3.45
N LEU A 111 -8.99 -16.60 4.48
CA LEU A 111 -9.00 -15.14 4.54
C LEU A 111 -8.12 -14.50 3.46
N ALA A 112 -6.98 -15.11 3.15
CA ALA A 112 -6.08 -14.63 2.09
C ALA A 112 -6.66 -14.80 0.68
N GLU A 113 -7.70 -15.63 0.50
CA GLU A 113 -8.46 -15.71 -0.75
C GLU A 113 -9.52 -14.62 -0.90
N GLN A 114 -9.90 -13.94 0.18
CA GLN A 114 -10.80 -12.78 0.12
C GLN A 114 -10.13 -11.54 -0.47
N GLU A 115 -8.79 -11.51 -0.48
CA GLU A 115 -8.01 -10.41 -1.07
C GLU A 115 -8.11 -10.41 -2.59
N GLY A 116 -8.71 -9.35 -3.14
CA GLY A 116 -8.67 -9.07 -4.57
C GLY A 116 -7.30 -8.56 -5.01
N ASP A 117 -6.88 -8.92 -6.22
CA ASP A 117 -5.63 -8.40 -6.78
C ASP A 117 -5.72 -6.89 -7.04
N ALA A 118 -4.67 -6.16 -6.67
CA ALA A 118 -4.59 -4.74 -6.95
C ALA A 118 -4.45 -4.50 -8.47
N ALA A 119 -5.45 -3.85 -9.08
CA ALA A 119 -5.49 -3.59 -10.51
C ALA A 119 -4.61 -2.39 -10.91
N LEU A 120 -3.33 -2.43 -10.51
CA LEU A 120 -2.34 -1.37 -10.71
C LEU A 120 -1.37 -1.64 -11.87
N GLY A 121 -1.53 -2.75 -12.57
CA GLY A 121 -0.73 -3.15 -13.72
C GLY A 121 -1.25 -4.43 -14.36
N ASN A 122 -0.68 -4.83 -15.50
CA ASN A 122 -1.15 -6.02 -16.22
C ASN A 122 0.00 -6.96 -16.61
N GLY A 123 1.06 -6.41 -17.20
CA GLY A 123 2.09 -7.20 -17.87
C GLY A 123 3.34 -7.51 -17.05
N GLY A 124 4.33 -8.10 -17.72
CA GLY A 124 5.65 -8.40 -17.12
C GLY A 124 6.41 -7.15 -16.65
N LEU A 125 6.19 -5.98 -17.27
CA LEU A 125 6.75 -4.71 -16.82
C LEU A 125 6.25 -4.34 -15.41
N ALA A 126 4.95 -4.54 -15.17
CA ALA A 126 4.33 -4.28 -13.89
C ALA A 126 4.89 -5.20 -12.80
N ARG A 127 5.10 -6.48 -13.14
CA ARG A 127 5.67 -7.44 -12.20
C ARG A 127 7.16 -7.21 -11.95
N LEU A 128 7.93 -6.82 -12.96
CA LEU A 128 9.32 -6.40 -12.79
C LEU A 128 9.41 -5.22 -11.81
N SER A 129 8.53 -4.22 -11.96
CA SER A 129 8.47 -3.06 -11.08
C SER A 129 8.18 -3.45 -9.64
N ALA A 130 7.21 -4.33 -9.41
CA ALA A 130 6.86 -4.83 -8.08
C ALA A 130 8.00 -5.64 -7.44
N CYS A 131 8.60 -6.60 -8.18
CA CYS A 131 9.74 -7.38 -7.68
C CYS A 131 10.97 -6.51 -7.38
N GLN A 132 11.18 -5.45 -8.16
CA GLN A 132 12.26 -4.49 -7.91
C GLN A 132 12.05 -3.77 -6.58
N MET A 133 10.83 -3.33 -6.27
CA MET A 133 10.52 -2.68 -4.99
C MET A 133 10.73 -3.62 -3.81
N ASP A 134 10.25 -4.87 -3.89
CA ASP A 134 10.46 -5.89 -2.85
C ASP A 134 11.96 -6.18 -2.60
N SER A 135 12.74 -6.25 -3.68
CA SER A 135 14.19 -6.44 -3.60
C SER A 135 14.91 -5.24 -2.99
N LEU A 136 14.50 -4.02 -3.34
CA LEU A 136 15.09 -2.78 -2.78
C LEU A 136 14.81 -2.68 -1.28
N ALA A 137 13.57 -2.97 -0.87
CA ALA A 137 13.18 -3.00 0.53
C ALA A 137 13.98 -4.04 1.31
N THR A 138 14.12 -5.26 0.77
CA THR A 138 14.86 -6.37 1.37
C THR A 138 16.37 -6.10 1.51
N LEU A 139 16.96 -5.37 0.57
CA LEU A 139 18.38 -5.04 0.55
C LEU A 139 18.73 -3.73 1.27
N ASP A 140 17.77 -3.16 2.02
CA ASP A 140 17.92 -1.90 2.76
C ASP A 140 18.30 -0.69 1.89
N PHE A 141 17.91 -0.69 0.61
CA PHE A 141 18.12 0.47 -0.25
C PHE A 141 17.06 1.55 0.02
N PRO A 142 17.44 2.84 0.16
CA PRO A 142 16.48 3.92 0.29
C PRO A 142 15.78 4.20 -1.04
N ALA A 143 14.65 3.52 -1.30
CA ALA A 143 13.95 3.58 -2.57
C ALA A 143 12.46 3.84 -2.43
N TRP A 144 11.89 4.54 -3.41
CA TRP A 144 10.45 4.80 -3.52
C TRP A 144 9.95 4.50 -4.92
N GLY A 145 8.80 3.84 -5.02
CA GLY A 145 8.07 3.64 -6.27
C GLY A 145 7.00 4.70 -6.44
N TYR A 146 6.93 5.34 -7.61
CA TYR A 146 5.83 6.23 -7.98
C TYR A 146 5.08 5.67 -9.18
N GLY A 147 3.76 5.67 -9.08
CA GLY A 147 2.84 5.27 -10.14
C GLY A 147 1.51 6.01 -10.03
N LEU A 148 0.51 5.50 -10.76
CA LEU A 148 -0.86 6.01 -10.74
C LEU A 148 -1.79 5.00 -10.06
N ARG A 149 -2.76 5.51 -9.31
CA ARG A 149 -3.79 4.70 -8.64
C ARG A 149 -4.99 4.52 -9.57
N TYR A 150 -4.99 3.45 -10.37
CA TYR A 150 -6.07 3.18 -11.32
C TYR A 150 -7.34 2.68 -10.62
N GLN A 151 -8.46 3.37 -10.85
CA GLN A 151 -9.74 2.99 -10.25
C GLN A 151 -10.27 1.65 -10.77
N TYR A 152 -10.03 1.35 -12.06
CA TYR A 152 -10.62 0.20 -12.75
C TYR A 152 -9.61 -0.74 -13.42
N GLY A 153 -8.31 -0.52 -13.16
CA GLY A 153 -7.21 -1.21 -13.82
C GLY A 153 -7.30 -1.15 -15.34
N LEU A 154 -6.92 -2.26 -15.99
CA LEU A 154 -7.05 -2.42 -17.44
C LEU A 154 -8.46 -2.92 -17.82
N PHE A 155 -8.81 -4.14 -17.39
CA PHE A 155 -10.15 -4.72 -17.39
C PHE A 155 -10.13 -6.08 -16.67
N ARG A 156 -11.29 -6.51 -16.17
CA ARG A 156 -11.57 -7.88 -15.75
C ARG A 156 -12.05 -8.69 -16.96
N GLN A 157 -11.37 -9.79 -17.25
CA GLN A 157 -11.72 -10.69 -18.34
C GLN A 157 -12.81 -11.67 -17.90
N ILE A 158 -13.89 -11.78 -18.68
CA ILE A 158 -14.91 -12.82 -18.53
C ILE A 158 -15.04 -13.55 -19.86
N ILE A 159 -15.16 -14.88 -19.83
CA ILE A 159 -15.42 -15.69 -21.03
C ILE A 159 -16.91 -16.04 -21.07
N LEU A 160 -17.63 -15.54 -22.07
CA LEU A 160 -19.04 -15.85 -22.33
C LEU A 160 -19.16 -16.43 -23.74
N ASP A 161 -19.80 -17.59 -23.88
CA ASP A 161 -19.99 -18.29 -25.15
C ASP A 161 -18.72 -18.47 -25.99
N GLY A 162 -17.56 -18.62 -25.32
CA GLY A 162 -16.25 -18.79 -25.95
C GLY A 162 -15.55 -17.49 -26.37
N PHE A 163 -16.14 -16.32 -26.08
CA PHE A 163 -15.58 -15.01 -26.41
C PHE A 163 -15.19 -14.23 -25.16
N GLN A 164 -14.19 -13.37 -25.32
CA GLN A 164 -13.78 -12.42 -24.29
C GLN A 164 -14.80 -11.29 -24.18
N HIS A 165 -15.17 -10.97 -22.95
CA HIS A 165 -15.91 -9.76 -22.57
C HIS A 165 -15.13 -9.01 -21.50
N GLU A 166 -14.92 -7.73 -21.73
CA GLU A 166 -14.25 -6.82 -20.80
C GLU A 166 -15.25 -6.19 -19.84
N GLN A 167 -14.92 -6.19 -18.55
CA GLN A 167 -15.63 -5.43 -17.53
C GLN A 167 -14.64 -4.56 -16.73
N PRO A 168 -15.07 -3.43 -16.13
CA PRO A 168 -14.22 -2.71 -15.20
C PRO A 168 -13.81 -3.60 -14.02
N ASP A 169 -12.57 -3.49 -13.57
CA ASP A 169 -12.11 -4.18 -12.37
C ASP A 169 -12.42 -3.36 -11.12
N TYR A 170 -13.28 -3.89 -10.25
CA TYR A 170 -13.84 -3.16 -9.11
C TYR A 170 -13.06 -3.39 -7.80
N TRP A 171 -11.74 -3.53 -7.87
CA TRP A 171 -10.87 -3.86 -6.74
C TRP A 171 -10.94 -2.86 -5.56
N LEU A 172 -11.37 -1.62 -5.80
CA LEU A 172 -11.51 -0.57 -4.78
C LEU A 172 -12.92 -0.38 -4.23
N ASN A 173 -13.91 -1.21 -4.62
CA ASN A 173 -15.30 -1.02 -4.20
C ASN A 173 -15.48 -1.05 -2.68
N PHE A 174 -14.66 -1.80 -1.97
CA PHE A 174 -14.67 -1.90 -0.51
C PHE A 174 -13.47 -1.20 0.15
N GLY A 175 -12.87 -0.26 -0.58
CA GLY A 175 -11.59 0.36 -0.21
C GLY A 175 -10.41 -0.59 -0.43
N ASN A 176 -9.24 -0.16 0.02
CA ASN A 176 -8.03 -0.97 0.04
C ASN A 176 -7.39 -0.84 1.43
N PRO A 177 -7.30 -1.93 2.22
CA PRO A 177 -6.77 -1.83 3.58
C PRO A 177 -5.27 -1.53 3.61
N TRP A 178 -4.53 -1.67 2.51
CA TRP A 178 -3.08 -1.51 2.43
C TRP A 178 -2.61 -0.07 2.15
N GLU A 179 -3.47 0.78 1.59
CA GLU A 179 -3.10 2.14 1.25
C GLU A 179 -3.33 3.11 2.40
N ILE A 180 -2.50 4.15 2.45
CA ILE A 180 -2.59 5.25 3.40
C ILE A 180 -2.78 6.54 2.62
N GLU A 181 -3.98 7.10 2.69
CA GLU A 181 -4.28 8.38 2.06
C GLU A 181 -3.53 9.53 2.74
N ARG A 182 -2.82 10.33 1.95
CA ARG A 182 -2.08 11.51 2.40
C ARG A 182 -2.71 12.78 1.86
N VAL A 183 -3.88 13.14 2.39
CA VAL A 183 -4.61 14.35 1.98
C VAL A 183 -3.80 15.66 2.08
N HIS A 184 -2.77 15.69 2.92
CA HIS A 184 -1.88 16.83 3.10
C HIS A 184 -0.69 16.85 2.12
N VAL A 185 -0.50 15.78 1.35
CA VAL A 185 0.50 15.67 0.30
C VAL A 185 -0.23 15.75 -1.04
N SER A 186 -0.49 16.99 -1.45
CA SER A 186 -1.12 17.29 -2.74
C SER A 186 -0.22 18.19 -3.58
N TYR A 187 -0.23 17.94 -4.89
CA TYR A 187 0.53 18.73 -5.86
C TYR A 187 -0.36 19.14 -7.03
N ALA A 188 -0.30 20.42 -7.40
CA ALA A 188 -0.98 20.93 -8.58
C ALA A 188 -0.28 20.44 -9.86
N VAL A 189 -1.01 19.72 -10.72
CA VAL A 189 -0.60 19.34 -12.06
C VAL A 189 -1.30 20.23 -13.06
N LYS A 190 -0.52 20.80 -13.98
CA LYS A 190 -0.96 21.81 -14.93
C LYS A 190 -1.08 21.20 -16.33
N PHE A 191 -2.08 21.61 -17.10
CA PHE A 191 -2.25 21.26 -18.49
C PHE A 191 -2.57 22.49 -19.35
N TYR A 192 -2.35 22.35 -20.67
CA TYR A 192 -2.62 23.39 -21.67
C TYR A 192 -1.94 24.73 -21.36
N GLY A 193 -2.54 25.85 -21.76
CA GLY A 193 -2.07 27.19 -21.44
C GLY A 193 -0.99 27.73 -22.36
N THR A 194 -0.30 28.77 -21.90
CA THR A 194 0.65 29.56 -22.69
C THR A 194 1.88 29.94 -21.87
N VAL A 195 2.98 30.22 -22.56
CA VAL A 195 4.20 30.72 -21.93
C VAL A 195 4.27 32.23 -22.13
N GLU A 196 4.42 32.96 -21.04
CA GLU A 196 4.58 34.41 -21.03
C GLU A 196 6.00 34.79 -20.58
N GLU A 197 6.48 35.96 -21.03
CA GLU A 197 7.75 36.52 -20.55
C GLU A 197 7.46 37.49 -19.41
N GLU A 198 8.03 37.22 -18.23
CA GLU A 198 7.94 38.08 -17.07
C GLU A 198 9.34 38.55 -16.63
N LEU A 199 9.40 39.75 -16.04
CA LEU A 199 10.61 40.27 -15.41
C LEU A 199 10.58 39.93 -13.92
N LEU A 200 11.26 38.84 -13.54
CA LEU A 200 11.42 38.39 -12.15
C LEU A 200 12.82 38.77 -11.69
N ASN A 201 12.91 39.60 -10.64
CA ASN A 201 14.17 40.10 -10.08
C ASN A 201 15.12 40.75 -11.09
N GLY A 202 14.58 41.38 -12.15
CA GLY A 202 15.38 42.03 -13.20
C GLY A 202 15.88 41.10 -14.29
N GLU A 203 15.61 39.80 -14.21
CA GLU A 203 15.88 38.82 -15.26
C GLU A 203 14.60 38.48 -16.02
N LYS A 204 14.72 38.28 -17.34
CA LYS A 204 13.61 37.78 -18.16
C LYS A 204 13.44 36.29 -17.91
N CYS A 205 12.29 35.91 -17.38
CA CYS A 205 11.91 34.53 -17.14
C CYS A 205 10.72 34.15 -18.01
N LYS A 206 10.68 32.89 -18.43
CA LYS A 206 9.52 32.29 -19.09
C LYS A 206 8.65 31.64 -18.03
N VAL A 207 7.42 32.13 -17.87
CA VAL A 207 6.45 31.62 -16.90
C VAL A 207 5.34 30.90 -17.65
N TRP A 208 5.04 29.67 -17.24
CA TRP A 208 3.93 28.91 -17.81
C TRP A 208 2.63 29.22 -17.06
N VAL A 209 1.68 29.82 -17.78
CA VAL A 209 0.32 30.09 -17.32
C VAL A 209 -0.57 28.92 -17.77
N PRO A 210 -1.05 28.06 -16.85
CA PRO A 210 -1.82 26.87 -17.21
C PRO A 210 -3.23 27.23 -17.69
N GLY A 211 -3.76 26.43 -18.61
CA GLY A 211 -5.16 26.53 -19.05
C GLY A 211 -6.10 25.66 -18.22
N GLU A 212 -5.57 24.60 -17.63
CA GLU A 212 -6.27 23.69 -16.72
C GLU A 212 -5.33 23.25 -15.60
N MET A 213 -5.90 22.95 -14.43
CA MET A 213 -5.16 22.47 -13.28
C MET A 213 -5.96 21.37 -12.58
N VAL A 214 -5.28 20.30 -12.22
CA VAL A 214 -5.80 19.20 -11.40
C VAL A 214 -4.90 19.00 -10.18
N GLU A 215 -5.41 18.34 -9.15
CA GLU A 215 -4.64 18.00 -7.95
C GLU A 215 -4.29 16.52 -7.94
N ALA A 216 -3.00 16.21 -7.75
CA ALA A 216 -2.53 14.87 -7.47
C ALA A 216 -2.41 14.69 -5.96
N VAL A 217 -3.19 13.77 -5.38
CA VAL A 217 -3.17 13.40 -3.95
C VAL A 217 -2.43 12.08 -3.80
N ALA A 218 -1.51 12.01 -2.83
CA ALA A 218 -0.71 10.80 -2.61
C ALA A 218 -1.46 9.72 -1.81
N TYR A 219 -1.25 8.47 -2.21
CA TYR A 219 -1.63 7.26 -1.48
C TYR A 219 -0.38 6.40 -1.31
N ASP A 220 0.10 6.26 -0.07
CA ASP A 220 1.29 5.47 0.23
C ASP A 220 0.90 3.99 0.41
N ASN A 221 1.69 3.08 -0.16
CA ASN A 221 1.56 1.64 0.05
C ASN A 221 2.90 1.10 0.58
N PRO A 222 3.02 0.81 1.89
CA PRO A 222 4.28 0.37 2.49
C PRO A 222 4.75 -0.98 1.93
N ILE A 223 6.03 -1.09 1.58
CA ILE A 223 6.64 -2.31 1.04
C ILE A 223 7.62 -2.91 2.06
N PRO A 224 7.25 -3.99 2.80
CA PRO A 224 8.14 -4.59 3.78
C PRO A 224 9.24 -5.43 3.12
N GLY A 225 10.49 -5.23 3.53
CA GLY A 225 11.60 -6.09 3.12
C GLY A 225 11.66 -7.40 3.92
N TYR A 226 12.10 -8.49 3.28
CA TYR A 226 12.24 -9.79 3.94
C TYR A 226 13.46 -9.82 4.87
N GLY A 227 13.27 -10.28 6.11
CA GLY A 227 14.38 -10.46 7.07
C GLY A 227 15.05 -9.15 7.53
N THR A 228 14.44 -8.00 7.22
CA THR A 228 14.91 -6.68 7.63
C THR A 228 13.79 -5.87 8.31
N ARG A 229 14.17 -4.76 8.94
CA ARG A 229 13.24 -3.74 9.44
C ARG A 229 12.89 -2.70 8.39
N ASN A 230 13.63 -2.64 7.28
CA ASN A 230 13.38 -1.67 6.23
C ASN A 230 11.99 -1.89 5.61
N THR A 231 11.24 -0.80 5.47
CA THR A 231 9.93 -0.77 4.83
C THR A 231 9.85 0.53 4.06
N ASP A 232 9.89 0.40 2.74
CA ASP A 232 9.90 1.52 1.80
C ASP A 232 8.50 2.13 1.62
#